data_AF-A0AAD5HF55-F1
#
_entry.id   AF-A0AAD5HF55-F1
#
_cell.length_a   1.000
_cell.length_b   1.000
_cell.length_c   1.000
_cell.angle_alpha   90.00
_cell.angle_beta   90.00
_cell.angle_gamma   90.00
#
_symmetry.space_group_name_H-M   'P 1'
#
loop_
_entity.id
_entity.type
_entity.pdbx_description
1 polymer ?
#
loop_
_entity_poly.entity_id
_entity_poly.type
_entity_poly.pdbx_seq_one_letter_code
_entity_poly.pdbx_strand_id
1 'polypeptide(L)'
;MKGRRIPSVLFAQQTLPDDSYQLIEELLKRGCSSTLPDGFPIVKSCQLGHLKLVKLLITHGADPYARKCLALRSAAVRENYTMIEYLLDDLKMTPDTLTLKECVKRGKMRVADILMAHGAVPDMETLNSMG
;
A
#
# COMPACT_ATOMS: atom_id res chain seq x y z
N MET A 1 -16.65 6.30 20.21
CA MET A 1 -16.03 5.33 19.28
C MET A 1 -14.49 5.44 19.22
N LYS A 2 -13.88 6.42 19.90
CA LYS A 2 -12.43 6.66 19.90
C LYS A 2 -11.61 5.37 20.13
N GLY A 3 -10.64 5.12 19.26
CA GLY A 3 -9.72 3.98 19.34
C GLY A 3 -10.31 2.63 18.90
N ARG A 4 -11.58 2.56 18.51
CA ARG A 4 -12.16 1.32 17.96
C ARG A 4 -11.69 1.08 16.53
N ARG A 5 -11.54 -0.19 16.13
CA ARG A 5 -11.25 -0.57 14.74
C ARG A 5 -12.45 -0.32 13.83
N ILE A 6 -12.18 0.03 12.58
CA ILE A 6 -13.18 0.04 11.52
C ILE A 6 -13.50 -1.43 11.15
N PRO A 7 -14.78 -1.80 10.95
CA PRO A 7 -15.14 -3.16 10.53
C PRO A 7 -14.38 -3.58 9.28
N SER A 8 -13.67 -4.72 9.33
CA SER A 8 -12.81 -5.19 8.25
C SER A 8 -13.56 -5.47 6.94
N VAL A 9 -14.86 -5.78 7.03
CA VAL A 9 -15.75 -5.98 5.87
C VAL A 9 -15.80 -4.76 4.96
N LEU A 10 -15.61 -3.55 5.50
CA LEU A 10 -15.58 -2.30 4.72
C LEU A 10 -14.33 -2.18 3.82
N PHE A 11 -13.34 -3.07 3.98
CA PHE A 11 -12.14 -3.13 3.15
C PHE A 11 -12.09 -4.39 2.27
N ALA A 12 -13.14 -5.20 2.23
CA ALA A 12 -13.09 -6.52 1.60
C ALA A 12 -13.47 -6.52 0.11
N GLN A 13 -14.14 -5.48 -0.38
CA GLN A 13 -14.76 -5.47 -1.71
C GLN A 13 -13.81 -4.96 -2.79
N GLN A 14 -13.81 -5.57 -3.98
CA GLN A 14 -12.99 -5.12 -5.11
C GLN A 14 -13.41 -3.73 -5.62
N THR A 15 -14.70 -3.42 -5.54
CA THR A 15 -15.27 -2.11 -5.84
C THR A 15 -15.96 -1.61 -4.58
N LEU A 16 -15.63 -0.40 -4.14
CA LEU A 16 -16.30 0.26 -3.03
C LEU A 16 -17.35 1.22 -3.60
N PRO A 17 -18.64 1.06 -3.30
CA PRO A 17 -19.64 2.09 -3.61
C PRO A 17 -19.35 3.36 -2.81
N ASP A 18 -19.80 4.52 -3.30
CA ASP A 18 -19.54 5.82 -2.67
C ASP A 18 -20.01 5.87 -1.21
N ASP A 19 -21.13 5.22 -0.89
CA ASP A 19 -21.65 5.11 0.47
C ASP A 19 -20.65 4.44 1.43
N SER A 20 -19.86 3.47 0.94
CA SER A 20 -18.82 2.83 1.75
C SER A 20 -17.67 3.79 2.06
N TYR A 21 -17.28 4.65 1.10
CA TYR A 21 -16.26 5.69 1.36
C TYR A 21 -16.74 6.68 2.41
N GLN A 22 -17.98 7.16 2.27
CA GLN A 22 -18.58 8.11 3.22
C GLN A 22 -18.70 7.50 4.61
N LEU A 23 -19.10 6.24 4.71
CA LEU A 23 -19.18 5.53 5.99
C LEU A 23 -17.79 5.39 6.64
N ILE A 24 -16.77 5.01 5.89
CA ILE A 24 -15.39 4.90 6.41
C ILE A 24 -14.91 6.27 6.89
N GLU A 25 -15.10 7.32 6.10
CA GLU A 25 -14.72 8.69 6.45
C GLU A 25 -15.41 9.16 7.74
N GLU A 26 -16.71 8.91 7.88
CA GLU A 26 -17.46 9.27 9.09
C GLU A 26 -16.97 8.50 10.32
N LEU A 27 -16.67 7.20 10.18
CA LEU A 27 -16.09 6.40 11.26
C LEU A 27 -14.71 6.95 11.69
N LEU A 28 -13.87 7.35 10.74
CA LEU A 28 -12.58 7.97 11.00
C LEU A 28 -12.74 9.32 11.74
N LYS A 29 -13.67 10.17 11.30
CA LYS A 29 -14.02 11.44 11.97
C LYS A 29 -14.50 11.25 13.41
N ARG A 30 -15.21 10.15 13.69
CA ARG A 30 -15.63 9.74 15.06
C ARG A 30 -14.52 9.14 15.92
N GLY A 31 -13.29 9.11 15.41
CA GLY A 31 -12.09 8.66 16.10
C GLY A 31 -11.86 7.15 16.05
N CYS A 32 -12.51 6.42 15.14
CA CYS A 32 -12.10 5.05 14.84
C CYS A 32 -10.66 5.07 14.30
N SER A 33 -9.88 4.05 14.66
CA SER A 33 -8.48 3.95 14.24
C SER A 33 -8.36 3.57 12.76
N SER A 34 -7.57 4.34 12.03
CA SER A 34 -7.12 4.07 10.66
C SER A 34 -6.02 2.98 10.60
N THR A 35 -5.41 2.66 11.74
CA THR A 35 -4.26 1.75 11.84
C THR A 35 -4.64 0.38 12.40
N LEU A 36 -5.81 0.19 13.00
CA LEU A 36 -6.15 -1.09 13.63
C LEU A 36 -6.93 -2.05 12.72
N PRO A 37 -6.64 -3.37 12.78
CA PRO A 37 -5.48 -3.97 13.46
C PRO A 37 -4.20 -3.88 12.61
N ASP A 38 -3.10 -3.41 13.21
CA ASP A 38 -1.74 -3.52 12.65
C ASP A 38 -1.62 -3.12 11.16
N GLY A 39 -2.07 -1.91 10.81
CA GLY A 39 -2.08 -1.36 9.45
C GLY A 39 -2.95 -2.10 8.43
N PHE A 40 -3.82 -3.01 8.86
CA PHE A 40 -4.70 -3.77 7.97
C PHE A 40 -5.48 -2.89 6.96
N PRO A 41 -6.10 -1.76 7.37
CA PRO A 41 -6.90 -0.94 6.45
C PRO A 41 -6.11 -0.45 5.22
N ILE A 42 -4.92 0.12 5.43
CA ILE A 42 -4.11 0.68 4.34
C ILE A 42 -3.54 -0.42 3.46
N VAL A 43 -3.05 -1.50 4.06
CA VAL A 43 -2.53 -2.67 3.34
C VAL A 43 -3.59 -3.25 2.41
N LYS A 44 -4.81 -3.45 2.92
CA LYS A 44 -5.89 -4.05 2.14
C LYS A 44 -6.35 -3.11 1.02
N SER A 45 -6.41 -1.82 1.29
CA SER A 45 -6.76 -0.80 0.29
C SER A 45 -5.74 -0.74 -0.85
N CYS A 46 -4.43 -0.82 -0.54
CA CYS A 46 -3.38 -0.91 -1.57
C CYS A 46 -3.47 -2.20 -2.38
N GLN A 47 -3.72 -3.35 -1.73
CA GLN A 47 -3.89 -4.64 -2.41
C GLN A 47 -5.05 -4.64 -3.41
N LEU A 48 -6.14 -3.95 -3.09
CA LEU A 48 -7.32 -3.82 -3.95
C LEU A 48 -7.20 -2.67 -4.97
N GLY A 49 -6.17 -1.83 -4.87
CA GLY A 49 -5.94 -0.69 -5.76
C GLY A 49 -6.78 0.53 -5.45
N HIS A 50 -7.32 0.65 -4.23
CA HIS A 50 -8.24 1.73 -3.84
C HIS A 50 -7.51 3.01 -3.45
N LEU A 51 -6.95 3.72 -4.44
CA LEU A 51 -6.14 4.91 -4.19
C LEU A 51 -6.87 5.99 -3.37
N LYS A 52 -8.16 6.24 -3.65
CA LYS A 52 -8.98 7.20 -2.88
C LYS A 52 -9.05 6.82 -1.40
N LEU A 53 -9.18 5.53 -1.10
CA LEU A 53 -9.24 5.05 0.28
C LEU A 53 -7.87 5.10 0.96
N VAL A 54 -6.79 4.79 0.24
CA VAL A 54 -5.41 4.92 0.74
C VAL A 54 -5.12 6.38 1.13
N LYS A 55 -5.47 7.34 0.26
CA LYS A 55 -5.35 8.77 0.56
C LYS A 55 -6.11 9.15 1.83
N LEU A 56 -7.38 8.73 1.93
CA LEU A 56 -8.22 8.98 3.12
C LEU A 56 -7.63 8.38 4.41
N LEU A 57 -7.13 7.14 4.36
CA LEU A 57 -6.55 6.49 5.54
C LEU A 57 -5.28 7.22 6.01
N ILE A 58 -4.44 7.67 5.09
CA ILE A 58 -3.22 8.43 5.39
C ILE A 58 -3.55 9.80 6.00
N THR A 59 -4.55 10.51 5.47
CA THR A 59 -5.00 11.79 6.08
C THR A 59 -5.49 11.62 7.52
N HIS A 60 -5.87 10.39 7.89
CA HIS A 60 -6.24 10.01 9.26
C HIS A 60 -5.14 9.23 10.00
N GLY A 61 -3.87 9.37 9.60
CA GLY A 61 -2.71 8.88 10.34
C GLY A 61 -2.35 7.41 10.11
N ALA A 62 -2.85 6.78 9.04
CA ALA A 62 -2.36 5.46 8.66
C ALA A 62 -0.89 5.54 8.19
N ASP A 63 -0.05 4.64 8.73
CA ASP A 63 1.35 4.51 8.33
C ASP A 63 1.47 3.71 7.02
N PRO A 64 1.99 4.31 5.93
CA PRO A 64 2.17 3.60 4.66
C PRO A 64 3.28 2.53 4.72
N TYR A 65 4.16 2.55 5.73
CA TYR A 65 5.19 1.53 5.97
C TYR A 65 4.68 0.30 6.74
N ALA A 66 3.40 0.28 7.13
CA ALA A 66 2.83 -0.79 7.92
C ALA A 66 3.09 -2.19 7.31
N ARG A 67 3.32 -3.16 8.20
CA ARG A 67 3.65 -4.56 7.85
C ARG A 67 4.84 -4.70 6.90
N LYS A 68 5.91 -3.91 7.14
CA LYS A 68 7.14 -3.94 6.34
C LYS A 68 6.86 -3.63 4.86
N CYS A 69 6.34 -2.42 4.63
CA CYS A 69 6.05 -1.89 3.28
C CYS A 69 5.13 -2.78 2.43
N LEU A 70 4.25 -3.56 3.06
CA LEU A 70 3.39 -4.51 2.35
C LEU A 70 2.44 -3.80 1.36
N ALA A 71 2.08 -2.55 1.65
CA ALA A 71 1.35 -1.67 0.74
C ALA A 71 2.08 -1.52 -0.61
N LEU A 72 3.33 -1.05 -0.58
CA LEU A 72 4.15 -0.86 -1.77
C LEU A 72 4.43 -2.20 -2.47
N ARG A 73 4.80 -3.24 -1.72
CA ARG A 73 5.02 -4.58 -2.29
C ARG A 73 3.79 -5.12 -3.03
N SER A 74 2.59 -4.92 -2.48
CA SER A 74 1.35 -5.35 -3.12
C SER A 74 1.05 -4.56 -4.39
N ALA A 75 1.28 -3.24 -4.38
CA ALA A 75 1.12 -2.41 -5.57
C ALA A 75 2.13 -2.80 -6.66
N ALA A 76 3.38 -3.03 -6.28
CA ALA A 76 4.49 -3.38 -7.15
C ALA A 76 4.27 -4.73 -7.87
N VAL A 77 3.89 -5.78 -7.15
CA VAL A 77 3.62 -7.11 -7.71
C VAL A 77 2.43 -7.09 -8.69
N ARG A 78 1.46 -6.20 -8.47
CA ARG A 78 0.27 -6.03 -9.32
C ARG A 78 0.47 -5.03 -10.46
N GLU A 79 1.67 -4.44 -10.59
CA GLU A 79 1.97 -3.39 -11.57
C GLU A 79 0.96 -2.22 -11.51
N ASN A 80 0.50 -1.88 -10.30
CA ASN A 80 -0.40 -0.74 -10.12
C ASN A 80 0.42 0.54 -10.11
N TYR A 81 0.82 1.02 -11.30
CA TYR A 81 1.67 2.19 -11.49
C TYR A 81 1.15 3.43 -10.77
N THR A 82 -0.15 3.70 -10.82
CA THR A 82 -0.75 4.87 -10.13
C THR A 82 -0.59 4.79 -8.61
N MET A 83 -0.71 3.59 -8.02
CA MET A 83 -0.45 3.41 -6.59
C MET A 83 1.06 3.49 -6.28
N ILE A 84 1.92 2.95 -7.15
CA ILE A 84 3.38 3.01 -7.01
C ILE A 84 3.84 4.48 -7.02
N GLU A 85 3.40 5.26 -8.00
CA GLU A 85 3.65 6.70 -8.12
C GLU A 85 3.20 7.43 -6.85
N TYR A 86 1.97 7.21 -6.39
CA TYR A 86 1.50 7.85 -5.16
C TYR A 86 2.36 7.48 -3.93
N LEU A 87 2.74 6.21 -3.77
CA LEU A 87 3.54 5.79 -2.62
C LEU A 87 4.99 6.30 -2.69
N LEU A 88 5.62 6.28 -3.86
CA LEU A 88 7.03 6.66 -4.02
C LEU A 88 7.21 8.17 -4.22
N ASP A 89 6.39 8.78 -5.07
CA ASP A 89 6.53 10.18 -5.45
C ASP A 89 5.77 11.11 -4.52
N ASP A 90 4.50 10.83 -4.20
CA ASP A 90 3.71 11.75 -3.36
C ASP A 90 4.03 11.58 -1.87
N LEU A 91 4.14 10.33 -1.39
CA LEU A 91 4.47 10.04 0.01
C LEU A 91 5.98 9.96 0.30
N LYS A 92 6.82 10.04 -0.74
CA LYS A 92 8.29 9.92 -0.62
C LYS A 92 8.71 8.66 0.12
N MET A 93 8.01 7.54 -0.10
CA MET A 93 8.39 6.27 0.50
C MET A 93 9.70 5.75 -0.09
N THR A 94 10.54 5.17 0.77
CA THR A 94 11.71 4.41 0.31
C THR A 94 11.34 2.93 0.13
N PRO A 95 11.51 2.36 -1.07
CA PRO A 95 11.27 0.94 -1.32
C PRO A 95 12.27 0.05 -0.58
N ASP A 96 11.81 -1.12 -0.12
CA ASP A 96 12.67 -2.12 0.52
C ASP A 96 13.24 -3.14 -0.50
N THR A 97 14.36 -3.77 -0.17
CA THR A 97 15.00 -4.81 -0.99
C THR A 97 14.07 -6.00 -1.23
N LEU A 98 13.20 -6.32 -0.28
CA LEU A 98 12.24 -7.43 -0.42
C LEU A 98 11.22 -7.17 -1.54
N THR A 99 10.75 -5.93 -1.67
CA THR A 99 9.81 -5.52 -2.72
C THR A 99 10.47 -5.60 -4.09
N LEU A 100 11.70 -5.11 -4.22
CA LEU A 100 12.49 -5.23 -5.44
C LEU A 100 12.70 -6.70 -5.84
N LYS A 101 13.15 -7.53 -4.89
CA LYS A 101 13.37 -8.97 -5.09
C LYS A 101 12.12 -9.69 -5.60
N GLU A 102 10.95 -9.40 -5.00
CA GLU A 102 9.68 -10.01 -5.42
C GLU A 102 9.27 -9.59 -6.84
N CYS A 103 9.51 -8.33 -7.22
CA CYS A 103 9.27 -7.86 -8.59
C CYS A 103 10.14 -8.60 -9.60
N VAL A 104 11.45 -8.71 -9.35
CA VAL A 104 12.38 -9.41 -10.24
C VAL A 104 12.01 -10.87 -10.39
N LYS A 105 11.75 -11.59 -9.28
CA LYS A 105 11.33 -13.00 -9.31
C LYS A 105 10.06 -13.25 -10.13
N ARG A 106 9.21 -12.24 -10.29
CA ARG A 106 7.96 -12.31 -11.06
C ARG A 106 8.07 -11.71 -12.47
N GLY A 107 9.27 -11.34 -12.90
CA GLY A 107 9.53 -10.72 -14.20
C GLY A 107 8.98 -9.30 -14.34
N LYS A 108 8.68 -8.61 -13.23
CA LYS A 108 8.13 -7.24 -13.22
C LYS A 108 9.24 -6.20 -13.37
N MET A 109 10.02 -6.31 -14.45
CA MET A 109 11.26 -5.56 -14.63
C MET A 109 11.05 -4.05 -14.68
N ARG A 110 9.99 -3.58 -15.36
CA ARG A 110 9.66 -2.14 -15.37
C ARG A 110 9.41 -1.59 -13.96
N VAL A 111 8.74 -2.35 -13.10
CA VAL A 111 8.54 -1.94 -11.70
C VAL A 111 9.85 -2.04 -10.92
N ALA A 112 10.68 -3.05 -11.16
CA ALA A 112 12.00 -3.17 -10.55
C ALA A 112 12.88 -1.94 -10.87
N ASP A 113 12.88 -1.47 -12.12
CA ASP A 113 13.60 -0.26 -12.54
C ASP A 113 13.12 0.98 -11.78
N ILE A 114 11.79 1.15 -11.63
CA ILE A 114 11.21 2.24 -10.84
C ILE A 114 11.66 2.17 -9.38
N LEU A 115 11.64 0.98 -8.77
CA LEU A 115 12.06 0.79 -7.39
C LEU A 115 13.56 1.12 -7.21
N MET A 116 14.42 0.70 -8.14
CA MET A 116 15.85 1.02 -8.11
C MET A 116 16.11 2.53 -8.29
N ALA A 117 15.36 3.19 -9.18
CA ALA A 117 15.42 4.64 -9.33
C ALA A 117 15.01 5.40 -8.04
N HIS A 118 14.20 4.76 -7.19
CA HIS A 118 13.81 5.26 -5.87
C HIS A 118 14.69 4.73 -4.72
N GLY A 119 15.86 4.16 -5.03
CA GLY A 119 16.85 3.78 -4.03
C GLY A 119 16.72 2.35 -3.48
N ALA A 120 15.88 1.50 -4.08
CA ALA A 120 15.90 0.07 -3.75
C ALA A 120 17.24 -0.53 -4.21
N VAL A 121 17.96 -1.17 -3.28
CA VAL A 121 19.24 -1.82 -3.58
C VAL A 121 19.01 -3.32 -3.78
N PRO A 122 19.40 -3.90 -4.94
CA PRO A 122 19.31 -5.34 -5.17
C PRO A 122 20.35 -6.10 -4.33
N ASP A 123 19.94 -7.22 -3.74
CA ASP A 123 20.87 -8.20 -3.15
C ASP A 123 21.44 -9.13 -4.23
N MET A 124 22.42 -9.98 -3.86
CA MET A 124 23.06 -10.91 -4.80
C MET A 124 22.06 -11.88 -5.45
N GLU A 125 21.05 -12.34 -4.71
CA GLU A 125 20.02 -13.24 -5.26
C GLU A 125 19.14 -12.52 -6.29
N THR A 126 18.82 -11.26 -6.02
CA THR A 126 18.07 -10.39 -6.93
C THR A 126 18.84 -10.17 -8.21
N LEU A 127 20.13 -9.83 -8.13
CA LEU A 127 21.00 -9.65 -9.32
C LEU A 127 21.08 -10.90 -10.18
N ASN A 128 21.24 -12.08 -9.56
CA ASN A 128 21.28 -13.35 -10.29
C ASN A 128 19.96 -13.68 -11.01
N SER A 129 18.85 -13.11 -10.55
CA SER A 129 17.52 -13.32 -11.13
C SER A 129 17.16 -12.29 -12.21
N MET A 130 18.00 -11.27 -12.44
CA MET A 130 17.82 -10.24 -13.48
C MET A 130 18.41 -10.64 -14.85
N GLY A 131 19.16 -11.76 -14.90
CA GLY A 131 19.85 -12.27 -16.10
C GLY A 131 19.04 -13.25 -16.93
#